data_AF-A0AAJ6ZW88-F1
#
_entry.id   AF-A0AAJ6ZW88-F1
#
_cell.length_a   1.000
_cell.length_b   1.000
_cell.length_c   1.000
_cell.angle_alpha   90.00
_cell.angle_beta   90.00
_cell.angle_gamma   90.00
#
_symmetry.space_group_name_H-M   'P 1'
#
loop_
_entity.id
_entity.type
_entity.pdbx_description
1 polymer ?
#
loop_
_entity_poly.entity_id
_entity_poly.type
_entity_poly.pdbx_seq_one_letter_code
_entity_poly.pdbx_strand_id
1 'polypeptide(L)'
;MVVYTKDENQKDNYKNNVLLDMYNDSGEILRIIDSNFIYQNLITRNENLDLYNAKPLIEDVESNNKLHSLKILDTPKQKANDQGMNWNEYHNLDVIYAWMESLEYNYPSLCSVIPIGITIEGRTMKILKISNSDVQNEPVWIDAGIHGREWIAPAVNTFIANYIVLNFKSLPSCFTNKDWYFLPVANPDGYDYSHKVDRMWRKSRAAYGGEITGVDLNRNFSFGWGGRHSSTDPSSAFFRGREPFSEPESTAMKDILMNSGIKFKVYVTLHSFGQVIVFPFGYRDELCPDYMRLLQGATAMSKAIFRSTGNVYKVGISRDVMYGASGTSTDWSYGAAKIPYCYLIELRSKEHKFELPKEEIKENCKEVLHCIHALMDFVDKNPVDNENTNLSPVPS
;
A
#
# COMPACT_ATOMS: atom_id res chain seq x y z
N MET A 1 15.17 8.55 21.96
CA MET A 1 15.88 7.49 22.72
C MET A 1 14.83 6.66 23.43
N VAL A 2 14.68 5.37 23.10
CA VAL A 2 13.88 4.42 23.89
C VAL A 2 14.83 3.28 24.25
N VAL A 3 15.01 3.07 25.56
CA VAL A 3 15.84 2.01 26.15
C VAL A 3 14.89 0.89 26.59
N TYR A 4 15.22 -0.36 26.26
CA TYR A 4 14.62 -1.54 26.88
C TYR A 4 15.72 -2.32 27.61
N THR A 5 15.49 -2.60 28.88
CA THR A 5 16.36 -3.44 29.73
C THR A 5 16.03 -4.91 29.54
N LYS A 6 17.07 -5.75 29.58
CA LYS A 6 17.02 -7.21 29.50
C LYS A 6 16.38 -7.79 30.77
N ASP A 7 15.43 -8.72 30.59
CA ASP A 7 15.02 -9.66 31.64
C ASP A 7 15.76 -10.98 31.38
N GLU A 8 16.53 -11.47 32.34
CA GLU A 8 17.55 -12.51 32.13
C GLU A 8 17.02 -13.96 32.13
N ASN A 9 15.72 -14.19 32.01
CA ASN A 9 15.15 -15.55 32.15
C ASN A 9 14.25 -16.07 31.02
N GLN A 10 14.39 -15.60 29.78
CA GLN A 10 13.79 -16.30 28.63
C GLN A 10 14.79 -16.54 27.49
N LYS A 11 14.98 -17.81 27.18
CA LYS A 11 15.65 -18.31 25.97
C LYS A 11 14.77 -18.00 24.75
N ASP A 12 15.46 -17.62 23.66
CA ASP A 12 15.00 -17.49 22.27
C ASP A 12 14.00 -16.37 21.94
N ASN A 13 14.48 -15.31 21.26
CA ASN A 13 13.94 -14.81 19.98
C ASN A 13 14.66 -13.55 19.44
N TYR A 14 14.70 -13.44 18.12
CA TYR A 14 15.59 -12.60 17.30
C TYR A 14 15.26 -11.09 17.22
N LYS A 15 16.36 -10.30 17.15
CA LYS A 15 16.67 -9.14 16.27
C LYS A 15 15.56 -8.11 15.98
N ASN A 16 15.66 -6.97 16.67
CA ASN A 16 15.14 -5.70 16.19
C ASN A 16 16.25 -4.95 15.44
N ASN A 17 16.15 -4.83 14.11
CA ASN A 17 17.00 -3.91 13.37
C ASN A 17 16.42 -2.49 13.46
N VAL A 18 17.16 -1.57 14.08
CA VAL A 18 16.85 -0.14 14.09
C VAL A 18 17.82 0.54 13.12
N LEU A 19 17.26 1.27 12.15
CA LEU A 19 18.03 2.17 11.30
C LEU A 19 18.14 3.52 12.02
N LEU A 20 19.37 3.98 12.21
CA LEU A 20 19.67 5.31 12.76
C LEU A 20 20.25 6.18 11.65
N ASP A 21 19.63 7.33 11.44
CA ASP A 21 20.16 8.38 10.59
C ASP A 21 21.08 9.28 11.41
N MET A 22 22.30 9.49 10.93
CA MET A 22 23.21 10.52 11.46
C MET A 22 23.26 11.70 10.49
N TYR A 23 23.05 12.90 11.02
CA TYR A 23 23.06 14.14 10.25
C TYR A 23 24.31 14.97 10.61
N ASN A 24 24.86 15.73 9.65
CA ASN A 24 25.83 16.80 9.94
C ASN A 24 25.13 18.08 10.42
N ASP A 25 25.91 19.09 10.81
CA ASP A 25 25.42 20.39 11.28
C ASP A 25 24.60 21.15 10.21
N SER A 26 24.66 20.73 8.94
CA SER A 26 23.84 21.25 7.84
C SER A 26 22.60 20.41 7.52
N GLY A 27 22.31 19.35 8.29
CA GLY A 27 21.11 18.53 8.13
C GLY A 27 21.17 17.50 6.99
N GLU A 28 22.36 17.23 6.44
CA GLU A 28 22.57 16.17 5.44
C GLU A 28 22.85 14.84 6.14
N ILE A 29 22.28 13.76 5.60
CA ILE A 29 22.51 12.40 6.10
C ILE A 29 23.94 11.99 5.77
N LEU A 30 24.77 11.86 6.80
CA LEU A 30 26.16 11.42 6.67
C LEU A 30 26.26 9.90 6.49
N ARG A 31 25.37 9.13 7.14
CA ARG A 31 25.38 7.66 7.09
C ARG A 31 24.09 7.06 7.63
N ILE A 32 23.68 5.93 7.04
CA ILE A 32 22.68 5.03 7.58
C ILE A 32 23.43 3.85 8.21
N ILE A 33 23.19 3.59 9.50
CA ILE A 33 23.86 2.50 10.22
C ILE A 33 22.81 1.45 10.61
N ASP A 34 23.06 0.19 10.23
CA ASP A 34 22.33 -0.96 10.76
C ASP A 34 22.80 -1.23 12.19
N SER A 35 21.87 -1.32 13.14
CA SER A 35 22.08 -1.80 14.51
C SER A 35 22.95 -3.07 14.64
N ASN A 36 22.97 -3.99 13.65
CA ASN A 36 23.89 -5.14 13.68
C ASN A 36 25.37 -4.73 13.54
N PHE A 37 25.66 -3.62 12.86
CA PHE A 37 27.02 -3.08 12.70
C PHE A 37 27.57 -2.50 14.01
N ILE A 38 26.70 -1.94 14.85
CA ILE A 38 27.04 -1.46 16.20
C ILE A 38 27.31 -2.66 17.12
N TYR A 39 26.48 -3.69 17.06
CA TYR A 39 26.61 -4.87 17.92
C TYR A 39 27.87 -5.69 17.61
N GLN A 40 28.25 -5.80 16.33
CA GLN A 40 29.46 -6.53 15.92
C GLN A 40 30.77 -5.80 16.26
N ASN A 41 30.79 -4.45 16.25
CA ASN A 41 32.02 -3.71 16.58
C ASN A 41 32.25 -3.54 18.09
N LEU A 42 31.19 -3.50 18.91
CA LEU A 42 31.32 -3.35 20.37
C LEU A 42 31.74 -4.64 21.09
N ILE A 43 31.45 -5.82 20.54
CA ILE A 43 31.91 -7.10 21.12
C ILE A 43 33.38 -7.40 20.78
N THR A 44 33.91 -6.79 19.70
CA THR A 44 35.24 -7.14 19.19
C THR A 44 36.35 -6.17 19.63
N ARG A 45 36.00 -5.01 20.21
CA ARG A 45 36.97 -4.06 20.77
C ARG A 45 36.57 -3.73 22.20
N ASN A 46 37.29 -4.34 23.14
CA ASN A 46 37.17 -4.17 24.58
C ASN A 46 37.64 -2.77 25.01
N GLU A 47 37.07 -1.72 24.43
CA GLU A 47 37.42 -0.31 24.68
C GLU A 47 36.22 0.38 25.34
N ASN A 48 36.41 0.76 26.61
CA ASN A 48 35.50 1.64 27.33
C ASN A 48 35.50 3.01 26.66
N LEU A 49 34.49 3.30 25.86
CA LEU A 49 34.16 4.68 25.49
C LEU A 49 33.26 5.25 26.59
N ASP A 50 33.85 6.08 27.45
CA ASP A 50 33.12 6.93 28.38
C ASP A 50 32.23 7.91 27.60
N LEU A 51 30.93 7.60 27.50
CA LEU A 51 29.90 8.48 26.97
C LEU A 51 29.63 9.63 27.96
N TYR A 52 30.56 10.58 28.04
CA TYR A 52 30.31 11.84 28.74
C TYR A 52 29.36 12.73 27.91
N ASN A 53 28.20 13.05 28.49
CA ASN A 53 27.37 14.23 28.23
C ASN A 53 26.95 14.50 26.77
N ALA A 54 25.99 13.75 26.25
CA ALA A 54 25.07 14.28 25.25
C ALA A 54 23.90 14.98 25.97
N LYS A 55 24.02 16.30 26.22
CA LYS A 55 22.87 17.12 26.61
C LYS A 55 21.91 17.25 25.42
N PRO A 56 20.58 17.22 25.64
CA PRO A 56 19.63 17.50 24.58
C PRO A 56 19.69 19.00 24.24
N LEU A 57 20.32 19.36 23.13
CA LEU A 57 20.08 20.64 22.48
C LEU A 57 18.77 20.50 21.68
N ILE A 58 17.66 20.60 22.41
CA ILE A 58 16.42 21.13 21.83
C ILE A 58 16.53 22.63 22.06
N GLU A 59 17.22 23.32 21.16
CA GLU A 59 17.04 24.75 20.99
C GLU A 59 15.93 24.94 19.96
N ASP A 60 14.91 25.69 20.38
CA ASP A 60 13.82 26.17 19.57
C ASP A 60 14.34 26.76 18.26
N VAL A 61 14.11 26.05 17.15
CA VAL A 61 14.06 26.66 15.82
C VAL A 61 12.61 27.07 15.56
N GLU A 62 12.11 27.99 16.38
CA GLU A 62 11.15 28.99 15.90
C GLU A 62 11.92 30.00 15.05
N SER A 63 12.05 29.75 13.75
CA SER A 63 11.92 30.79 12.71
C SER A 63 12.20 30.25 11.31
N ASN A 64 11.30 30.61 10.40
CA ASN A 64 11.48 30.66 8.94
C ASN A 64 11.31 29.38 8.12
N ASN A 65 10.33 28.55 8.47
CA ASN A 65 9.52 27.93 7.41
C ASN A 65 8.05 28.20 7.68
N LYS A 66 7.39 28.89 6.75
CA LYS A 66 5.94 28.80 6.55
C LYS A 66 5.62 27.34 6.20
N LEU A 67 5.67 26.48 7.20
CA LEU A 67 5.15 25.13 7.11
C LEU A 67 3.64 25.34 6.98
N HIS A 68 3.12 25.21 5.76
CA HIS A 68 1.70 25.16 5.54
C HIS A 68 1.14 24.15 6.53
N SER A 69 0.39 24.65 7.52
CA SER A 69 -0.31 23.84 8.48
C SER A 69 -1.07 22.79 7.68
N LEU A 70 -0.69 21.51 7.79
CA LEU A 70 -1.51 20.41 7.34
C LEU A 70 -2.86 20.63 7.99
N LYS A 71 -3.83 21.16 7.23
CA LYS A 71 -5.21 21.24 7.70
C LYS A 71 -5.57 19.82 8.08
N ILE A 72 -5.90 19.61 9.35
CA ILE A 72 -6.40 18.34 9.83
C ILE A 72 -7.57 17.99 8.91
N LEU A 73 -7.44 16.90 8.16
CA LEU A 73 -8.48 16.44 7.25
C LEU A 73 -9.59 15.87 8.12
N ASP A 74 -10.58 16.71 8.44
CA ASP A 74 -11.74 16.31 9.25
C ASP A 74 -12.56 15.23 8.53
N THR A 75 -13.11 14.30 9.29
CA THR A 75 -13.98 13.23 8.77
C THR A 75 -15.27 13.82 8.17
N PRO A 76 -15.86 13.22 7.12
CA PRO A 76 -17.06 13.78 6.48
C PRO A 76 -18.25 13.91 7.43
N LYS A 77 -18.98 15.04 7.37
CA LYS A 77 -20.35 15.15 7.91
C LYS A 77 -21.31 14.42 6.97
N GLN A 78 -21.66 13.17 7.28
CA GLN A 78 -22.71 12.44 6.55
C GLN A 78 -24.09 13.09 6.81
N LYS A 79 -24.86 13.34 5.75
CA LYS A 79 -26.32 13.41 5.86
C LYS A 79 -26.82 11.98 6.00
N ALA A 80 -27.54 11.70 7.08
CA ALA A 80 -28.10 10.38 7.35
C ALA A 80 -29.13 10.01 6.26
N ASN A 81 -28.81 8.97 5.49
CA ASN A 81 -29.79 8.17 4.77
C ASN A 81 -29.43 6.70 5.08
N ASP A 82 -30.32 6.03 5.78
CA ASP A 82 -30.07 4.84 6.60
C ASP A 82 -29.99 3.50 5.82
N GLN A 83 -29.57 3.55 4.54
CA GLN A 83 -29.40 2.36 3.68
C GLN A 83 -28.15 2.43 2.75
N GLY A 84 -27.18 3.29 3.05
CA GLY A 84 -25.98 3.48 2.22
C GLY A 84 -24.69 2.92 2.83
N MET A 85 -23.67 2.74 1.98
CA MET A 85 -22.28 2.46 2.39
C MET A 85 -21.83 3.44 3.48
N ASN A 86 -21.23 2.91 4.53
CA ASN A 86 -20.67 3.67 5.64
C ASN A 86 -19.33 3.05 6.08
N TRP A 87 -18.64 3.67 7.04
CA TRP A 87 -17.37 3.15 7.57
C TRP A 87 -17.46 2.81 9.06
N ASN A 88 -18.65 2.42 9.52
CA ASN A 88 -18.89 1.88 10.86
C ASN A 88 -18.94 0.35 10.87
N GLU A 89 -18.90 -0.29 9.70
CA GLU A 89 -18.95 -1.75 9.50
C GLU A 89 -18.29 -2.14 8.17
N TYR A 90 -18.06 -3.44 7.98
CA TYR A 90 -17.62 -3.99 6.70
C TYR A 90 -18.82 -4.28 5.81
N HIS A 91 -18.68 -3.98 4.52
CA HIS A 91 -19.79 -4.06 3.57
C HIS A 91 -19.59 -5.16 2.55
N ASN A 92 -20.70 -5.79 2.16
CA ASN A 92 -20.72 -6.76 1.07
C ASN A 92 -20.41 -6.08 -0.28
N LEU A 93 -20.05 -6.89 -1.28
CA LEU A 93 -19.65 -6.42 -2.60
C LEU A 93 -20.75 -5.59 -3.29
N ASP A 94 -22.01 -5.98 -3.16
CA ASP A 94 -23.17 -5.29 -3.73
C ASP A 94 -23.35 -3.88 -3.16
N VAL A 95 -23.14 -3.71 -1.86
CA VAL A 95 -23.18 -2.39 -1.20
C VAL A 95 -22.04 -1.50 -1.71
N ILE A 96 -20.84 -2.05 -1.88
CA ILE A 96 -19.70 -1.31 -2.44
C ILE A 96 -20.00 -0.86 -3.89
N TYR A 97 -20.55 -1.75 -4.72
CA TYR A 97 -20.88 -1.41 -6.12
C TYR A 97 -22.02 -0.40 -6.23
N ALA A 98 -23.08 -0.55 -5.44
CA ALA A 98 -24.16 0.42 -5.38
C ALA A 98 -23.65 1.80 -4.92
N TRP A 99 -22.69 1.84 -3.99
CA TRP A 99 -22.05 3.08 -3.58
C TRP A 99 -21.23 3.73 -4.71
N MET A 100 -20.44 2.97 -5.47
CA MET A 100 -19.71 3.50 -6.63
C MET A 100 -20.66 4.11 -7.65
N GLU A 101 -21.74 3.41 -7.99
CA GLU A 101 -22.79 3.87 -8.92
C GLU A 101 -23.49 5.13 -8.37
N SER A 102 -23.70 5.20 -7.06
CA SER A 102 -24.24 6.41 -6.42
C SER A 102 -23.32 7.62 -6.55
N LEU A 103 -21.99 7.44 -6.53
CA LEU A 103 -21.05 8.55 -6.71
C LEU A 103 -21.02 9.04 -8.16
N GLU A 104 -21.04 8.13 -9.14
CA GLU A 104 -21.19 8.50 -10.56
C GLU A 104 -22.51 9.25 -10.80
N TYR A 105 -23.62 8.77 -10.25
CA TYR A 105 -24.92 9.42 -10.40
C TYR A 105 -24.97 10.82 -9.75
N ASN A 106 -24.43 10.97 -8.53
CA ASN A 106 -24.50 12.23 -7.77
C ASN A 106 -23.41 13.24 -8.17
N TYR A 107 -22.28 12.78 -8.72
CA TYR A 107 -21.15 13.61 -9.12
C TYR A 107 -20.67 13.29 -10.55
N PRO A 108 -21.54 13.33 -11.57
CA PRO A 108 -21.24 12.82 -12.92
C PRO A 108 -20.17 13.63 -13.66
N SER A 109 -19.89 14.87 -13.24
CA SER A 109 -18.79 15.67 -13.80
C SER A 109 -17.42 15.30 -13.24
N LEU A 110 -17.37 14.46 -12.21
CA LEU A 110 -16.15 14.09 -11.51
C LEU A 110 -15.95 12.57 -11.50
N CYS A 111 -17.03 11.79 -11.37
CA CYS A 111 -16.98 10.35 -11.16
C CYS A 111 -17.44 9.57 -12.40
N SER A 112 -16.76 8.46 -12.69
CA SER A 112 -17.22 7.47 -13.67
C SER A 112 -16.90 6.06 -13.18
N VAL A 113 -17.85 5.14 -13.33
CA VAL A 113 -17.65 3.72 -13.01
C VAL A 113 -17.31 2.96 -14.28
N ILE A 114 -16.12 2.36 -14.32
CA ILE A 114 -15.61 1.70 -15.52
C ILE A 114 -15.50 0.20 -15.25
N PRO A 115 -16.20 -0.66 -16.00
CA PRO A 115 -15.98 -2.10 -15.94
C PRO A 115 -14.64 -2.44 -16.61
N ILE A 116 -13.82 -3.28 -15.96
CA ILE A 116 -12.46 -3.60 -16.42
C ILE A 116 -12.26 -5.09 -16.73
N GLY A 117 -13.22 -5.94 -16.38
CA GLY A 117 -13.12 -7.38 -16.59
C GLY A 117 -14.27 -8.14 -15.93
N ILE A 118 -14.30 -9.45 -16.14
CA ILE A 118 -15.29 -10.37 -15.55
C ILE A 118 -14.52 -11.48 -14.86
N THR A 119 -14.85 -11.78 -13.60
CA THR A 119 -14.25 -12.84 -12.80
C THR A 119 -14.69 -14.24 -13.25
N ILE A 120 -14.09 -15.28 -12.67
CA ILE A 120 -14.41 -16.67 -13.04
C ILE A 120 -15.85 -17.06 -12.68
N GLU A 121 -16.44 -16.50 -11.62
CA GLU A 121 -17.85 -16.70 -11.24
C GLU A 121 -18.79 -15.66 -11.90
N GLY A 122 -18.30 -14.87 -12.87
CA GLY A 122 -19.13 -13.98 -13.69
C GLY A 122 -19.41 -12.59 -13.10
N ARG A 123 -18.71 -12.18 -12.04
CA ARG A 123 -18.86 -10.83 -11.46
C ARG A 123 -18.04 -9.82 -12.25
N THR A 124 -18.61 -8.65 -12.51
CA THR A 124 -17.88 -7.55 -13.17
C THR A 124 -16.92 -6.89 -12.20
N MET A 125 -15.64 -6.80 -12.57
CA MET A 125 -14.67 -5.94 -11.88
C MET A 125 -14.88 -4.49 -12.31
N LYS A 126 -14.99 -3.58 -11.34
CA LYS A 126 -15.29 -2.16 -11.58
C LYS A 126 -14.23 -1.30 -10.91
N ILE A 127 -13.82 -0.23 -11.60
CA ILE A 127 -13.06 0.88 -11.01
C ILE A 127 -13.91 2.13 -10.92
N LEU A 128 -13.64 2.96 -9.91
CA LEU A 128 -14.17 4.32 -9.80
C LEU A 128 -13.08 5.28 -10.27
N LYS A 129 -13.31 5.95 -11.40
CA LYS A 129 -12.49 7.07 -11.86
C LYS A 129 -12.99 8.36 -11.21
N ILE A 130 -12.07 9.15 -10.65
CA ILE A 130 -12.35 10.50 -10.13
C ILE A 130 -11.41 11.48 -10.85
N SER A 131 -11.95 12.39 -11.66
CA SER A 131 -11.16 13.29 -12.51
C SER A 131 -11.93 14.59 -12.82
N ASN A 132 -11.23 15.72 -12.78
CA ASN A 132 -11.76 17.01 -13.27
C ASN A 132 -11.57 17.20 -14.79
N SER A 133 -11.12 16.16 -15.50
CA SER A 133 -10.82 16.14 -16.94
C SER A 133 -9.70 17.09 -17.40
N ASP A 134 -8.85 17.57 -16.49
CA ASP A 134 -7.63 18.29 -16.86
C ASP A 134 -6.59 17.32 -17.43
N VAL A 135 -6.13 17.59 -18.65
CA VAL A 135 -5.13 16.77 -19.37
C VAL A 135 -3.76 16.78 -18.72
N GLN A 136 -3.49 17.73 -17.82
CA GLN A 136 -2.24 17.80 -17.05
C GLN A 136 -2.27 16.92 -15.80
N ASN A 137 -3.41 16.33 -15.46
CA ASN A 137 -3.52 15.47 -14.28
C ASN A 137 -2.65 14.23 -14.39
N GLU A 138 -2.03 13.87 -13.27
CA GLU A 138 -1.24 12.64 -13.18
C GLU A 138 -2.16 11.45 -12.82
N PRO A 139 -2.13 10.35 -13.59
CA PRO A 139 -2.94 9.17 -13.27
C PRO A 139 -2.39 8.40 -12.07
N VAL A 140 -3.26 8.13 -11.09
CA VAL A 140 -2.95 7.41 -9.85
C VAL A 140 -3.85 6.19 -9.72
N TRP A 141 -3.25 5.02 -9.57
CA TRP A 141 -3.96 3.76 -9.34
C TRP A 141 -3.89 3.36 -7.85
N ILE A 142 -5.04 3.08 -7.26
CA ILE A 142 -5.13 2.50 -5.91
C ILE A 142 -6.08 1.30 -5.92
N ASP A 143 -5.53 0.09 -5.74
CA ASP A 143 -6.33 -1.13 -5.57
C ASP A 143 -6.34 -1.65 -4.12
N ALA A 144 -7.34 -2.48 -3.84
CA ALA A 144 -7.51 -3.17 -2.58
C ALA A 144 -8.24 -4.50 -2.78
N GLY A 145 -8.23 -5.35 -1.75
CA GLY A 145 -9.05 -6.56 -1.74
C GLY A 145 -8.63 -7.60 -2.78
N ILE A 146 -7.35 -7.62 -3.17
CA ILE A 146 -6.79 -8.70 -4.00
C ILE A 146 -6.78 -10.03 -3.24
N HIS A 147 -6.73 -9.98 -1.90
CA HIS A 147 -7.01 -11.12 -1.03
C HIS A 147 -8.37 -10.98 -0.34
N GLY A 148 -9.22 -12.00 -0.48
CA GLY A 148 -10.63 -11.95 -0.07
C GLY A 148 -10.87 -11.63 1.42
N ARG A 149 -9.99 -12.06 2.32
CA ARG A 149 -10.13 -11.91 3.78
C ARG A 149 -9.67 -10.56 4.34
N GLU A 150 -9.01 -9.72 3.55
CA GLU A 150 -8.37 -8.48 4.00
C GLU A 150 -9.38 -7.31 4.01
N TRP A 151 -10.48 -7.47 4.75
CA TRP A 151 -11.67 -6.59 4.67
C TRP A 151 -11.41 -5.10 4.96
N ILE A 152 -10.39 -4.78 5.74
CA ILE A 152 -10.00 -3.39 6.00
C ILE A 152 -9.46 -2.69 4.74
N ALA A 153 -8.86 -3.41 3.80
CA ALA A 153 -8.31 -2.80 2.59
C ALA A 153 -9.41 -2.19 1.69
N PRO A 154 -10.49 -2.90 1.31
CA PRO A 154 -11.61 -2.29 0.60
C PRO A 154 -12.28 -1.14 1.37
N ALA A 155 -12.42 -1.26 2.69
CA ALA A 155 -12.99 -0.20 3.53
C ALA A 155 -12.14 1.09 3.47
N VAL A 156 -10.81 0.99 3.57
CA VAL A 156 -9.90 2.14 3.45
C VAL A 156 -9.89 2.71 2.03
N ASN A 157 -9.87 1.85 1.00
CA ASN A 157 -9.89 2.28 -0.40
C ASN A 157 -11.14 3.14 -0.70
N THR A 158 -12.32 2.60 -0.38
CA THR A 158 -13.60 3.30 -0.56
C THR A 158 -13.69 4.58 0.28
N PHE A 159 -13.12 4.61 1.49
CA PHE A 159 -13.10 5.82 2.33
C PHE A 159 -12.33 6.95 1.65
N ILE A 160 -11.14 6.66 1.14
CA ILE A 160 -10.29 7.66 0.48
C ILE A 160 -10.99 8.20 -0.76
N ALA A 161 -11.54 7.33 -1.60
CA ALA A 161 -12.31 7.73 -2.77
C ALA A 161 -13.51 8.62 -2.39
N ASN A 162 -14.30 8.23 -1.40
CA ASN A 162 -15.41 9.04 -0.90
C ASN A 162 -14.94 10.40 -0.38
N TYR A 163 -13.85 10.44 0.38
CA TYR A 163 -13.26 11.67 0.89
C TYR A 163 -12.87 12.62 -0.25
N ILE A 164 -12.24 12.08 -1.29
CA ILE A 164 -11.82 12.86 -2.45
C ILE A 164 -13.04 13.46 -3.17
N VAL A 165 -14.06 12.65 -3.47
CA VAL A 165 -15.27 13.13 -4.18
C VAL A 165 -16.00 14.21 -3.39
N LEU A 166 -16.26 13.96 -2.10
CA LEU A 166 -17.07 14.87 -1.29
C LEU A 166 -16.37 16.20 -1.00
N ASN A 167 -15.04 16.22 -1.02
CA ASN A 167 -14.26 17.40 -0.66
C ASN A 167 -13.49 18.02 -1.83
N PHE A 168 -13.61 17.48 -3.06
CA PHE A 168 -12.73 17.76 -4.20
C PHE A 168 -12.37 19.24 -4.37
N LYS A 169 -13.37 20.13 -4.36
CA LYS A 169 -13.18 21.59 -4.55
C LYS A 169 -12.35 22.28 -3.46
N SER A 170 -12.22 21.66 -2.30
CA SER A 170 -11.51 22.19 -1.12
C SER A 170 -10.18 21.50 -0.86
N LEU A 171 -9.88 20.43 -1.60
CA LEU A 171 -8.64 19.68 -1.46
C LEU A 171 -7.45 20.46 -2.04
N PRO A 172 -6.24 20.26 -1.50
CA PRO A 172 -5.03 20.86 -2.05
C PRO A 172 -4.73 20.33 -3.46
N SER A 173 -3.85 21.03 -4.17
CA SER A 173 -3.50 20.73 -5.56
C SER A 173 -3.02 19.29 -5.75
N CYS A 174 -2.27 18.72 -4.80
CA CYS A 174 -1.77 17.35 -4.86
C CYS A 174 -2.88 16.28 -4.93
N PHE A 175 -4.14 16.64 -4.62
CA PHE A 175 -5.30 15.79 -4.88
C PHE A 175 -6.05 16.16 -6.16
N THR A 176 -6.15 17.46 -6.47
CA THR A 176 -6.97 17.96 -7.58
C THR A 176 -6.24 17.97 -8.92
N ASN A 177 -4.92 17.81 -8.93
CA ASN A 177 -4.07 17.61 -10.10
C ASN A 177 -3.86 16.12 -10.46
N LYS A 178 -4.78 15.25 -10.02
CA LYS A 178 -4.70 13.79 -10.19
C LYS A 178 -5.95 13.24 -10.86
N ASP A 179 -5.74 12.26 -11.71
CA ASP A 179 -6.79 11.36 -12.19
C ASP A 179 -6.73 10.09 -11.34
N TRP A 180 -7.69 9.91 -10.45
CA TRP A 180 -7.71 8.77 -9.54
C TRP A 180 -8.46 7.59 -10.14
N TYR A 181 -7.87 6.39 -10.04
CA TYR A 181 -8.45 5.12 -10.45
C TYR A 181 -8.46 4.19 -9.25
N PHE A 182 -9.63 4.08 -8.60
CA PHE A 182 -9.81 3.20 -7.45
C PHE A 182 -10.39 1.86 -7.88
N LEU A 183 -9.72 0.76 -7.54
CA LEU A 183 -10.24 -0.61 -7.63
C LEU A 183 -10.50 -1.13 -6.21
N PRO A 184 -11.70 -0.96 -5.63
CA PRO A 184 -11.94 -1.29 -4.24
C PRO A 184 -11.83 -2.78 -3.91
N VAL A 185 -12.19 -3.64 -4.88
CA VAL A 185 -12.19 -5.10 -4.72
C VAL A 185 -11.60 -5.74 -5.97
N ALA A 186 -10.30 -6.03 -5.93
CA ALA A 186 -9.58 -6.68 -7.03
C ALA A 186 -9.87 -8.19 -7.13
N ASN A 187 -10.42 -8.81 -6.09
CA ASN A 187 -10.88 -10.21 -6.08
C ASN A 187 -12.36 -10.31 -5.70
N PRO A 188 -13.30 -9.92 -6.58
CA PRO A 188 -14.73 -9.91 -6.23
C PRO A 188 -15.27 -11.26 -5.77
N ASP A 189 -14.85 -12.36 -6.40
CA ASP A 189 -15.33 -13.70 -6.06
C ASP A 189 -14.80 -14.17 -4.70
N GLY A 190 -13.50 -13.99 -4.46
CA GLY A 190 -12.89 -14.34 -3.17
C GLY A 190 -13.37 -13.46 -2.02
N TYR A 191 -13.68 -12.19 -2.30
CA TYR A 191 -14.28 -11.27 -1.32
C TYR A 191 -15.72 -11.67 -0.96
N ASP A 192 -16.56 -11.94 -1.96
CA ASP A 192 -17.94 -12.39 -1.72
C ASP A 192 -17.98 -13.73 -0.97
N TYR A 193 -17.10 -14.67 -1.34
CA TYR A 193 -16.96 -15.95 -0.65
C TYR A 193 -16.50 -15.78 0.80
N SER A 194 -15.64 -14.80 1.08
CA SER A 194 -15.19 -14.56 2.46
C SER A 194 -16.26 -13.97 3.37
N HIS A 195 -17.20 -13.20 2.82
CA HIS A 195 -18.37 -12.70 3.55
C HIS A 195 -19.43 -13.78 3.80
N LYS A 196 -19.59 -14.73 2.88
CA LYS A 196 -20.72 -15.66 2.90
C LYS A 196 -20.39 -17.06 3.39
N VAL A 197 -19.15 -17.52 3.22
CA VAL A 197 -18.80 -18.94 3.39
C VAL A 197 -17.56 -19.13 4.27
N ASP A 198 -16.41 -18.54 3.90
CA ASP A 198 -15.16 -18.72 4.63
C ASP A 198 -14.45 -17.39 4.85
N ARG A 199 -14.60 -16.83 6.04
CA ARG A 199 -14.00 -15.56 6.46
C ARG A 199 -12.50 -15.46 6.22
N MET A 200 -11.78 -16.58 6.18
CA MET A 200 -10.34 -16.65 6.00
C MET A 200 -9.91 -16.93 4.56
N TRP A 201 -10.85 -16.94 3.60
CA TRP A 201 -10.56 -17.15 2.20
C TRP A 201 -9.71 -16.02 1.60
N ARG A 202 -8.60 -16.39 0.97
CA ARG A 202 -7.60 -15.46 0.42
C ARG A 202 -7.66 -15.37 -1.10
N LYS A 203 -7.73 -16.52 -1.77
CA LYS A 203 -7.42 -16.69 -3.20
C LYS A 203 -8.58 -16.29 -4.11
N SER A 204 -8.39 -16.36 -5.43
CA SER A 204 -9.49 -16.37 -6.41
C SER A 204 -10.42 -17.56 -6.18
N ARG A 205 -11.45 -17.73 -7.03
CA ARG A 205 -12.36 -18.89 -7.01
C ARG A 205 -12.20 -19.80 -8.23
N ALA A 206 -11.03 -19.78 -8.87
CA ALA A 206 -10.74 -20.65 -10.01
C ALA A 206 -10.64 -22.14 -9.59
N ALA A 207 -11.08 -23.03 -10.48
CA ALA A 207 -11.05 -24.47 -10.25
C ALA A 207 -9.79 -25.12 -10.85
N TYR A 208 -9.12 -25.95 -10.06
CA TYR A 208 -7.94 -26.72 -10.46
C TYR A 208 -8.08 -28.17 -10.01
N GLY A 209 -7.94 -29.12 -10.94
CA GLY A 209 -8.09 -30.55 -10.63
C GLY A 209 -9.53 -30.98 -10.31
N GLY A 210 -10.52 -30.18 -10.73
CA GLY A 210 -11.94 -30.43 -10.45
C GLY A 210 -12.45 -29.81 -9.15
N GLU A 211 -11.57 -29.17 -8.36
CA GLU A 211 -11.93 -28.52 -7.10
C GLU A 211 -11.69 -27.00 -7.16
N ILE A 212 -12.54 -26.23 -6.49
CA ILE A 212 -12.35 -24.78 -6.38
C ILE A 212 -11.31 -24.50 -5.29
N THR A 213 -10.04 -24.48 -5.71
CA THR A 213 -8.92 -24.16 -4.83
C THR A 213 -8.48 -22.71 -4.93
N GLY A 214 -8.63 -22.07 -6.10
CA GLY A 214 -8.22 -20.68 -6.36
C GLY A 214 -6.71 -20.46 -6.46
N VAL A 215 -6.32 -19.30 -6.99
CA VAL A 215 -4.94 -18.80 -7.13
C VAL A 215 -4.70 -17.61 -6.19
N ASP A 216 -3.52 -17.53 -5.61
CA ASP A 216 -3.06 -16.29 -4.97
C ASP A 216 -2.79 -15.25 -6.08
N LEU A 217 -3.72 -14.32 -6.26
CA LEU A 217 -3.64 -13.29 -7.28
C LEU A 217 -2.36 -12.45 -7.14
N ASN A 218 -1.86 -12.25 -5.92
CA ASN A 218 -0.59 -11.53 -5.68
C ASN A 218 0.65 -12.45 -5.79
N ARG A 219 0.52 -13.58 -6.48
CA ARG A 219 1.60 -14.43 -7.02
C ARG A 219 1.46 -14.64 -8.53
N ASN A 220 0.43 -14.08 -9.16
CA ASN A 220 0.05 -14.39 -10.53
C ASN A 220 0.55 -13.36 -11.55
N PHE A 221 1.31 -12.34 -11.15
CA PHE A 221 1.88 -11.35 -12.07
C PHE A 221 3.19 -11.84 -12.68
N SER A 222 3.53 -11.41 -13.90
CA SER A 222 4.66 -11.98 -14.66
C SER A 222 6.05 -11.61 -14.18
N PHE A 223 6.21 -10.58 -13.34
CA PHE A 223 7.54 -10.10 -12.96
C PHE A 223 8.14 -10.94 -11.82
N GLY A 224 9.21 -11.66 -12.13
CA GLY A 224 9.83 -12.61 -11.20
C GLY A 224 8.92 -13.80 -10.86
N TRP A 225 7.94 -14.12 -11.71
CA TRP A 225 6.92 -15.14 -11.46
C TRP A 225 7.53 -16.52 -11.15
N GLY A 226 6.96 -17.19 -10.16
CA GLY A 226 7.36 -18.55 -9.80
C GLY A 226 8.65 -18.70 -9.00
N GLY A 227 9.21 -17.59 -8.52
CA GLY A 227 10.33 -17.57 -7.58
C GLY A 227 9.94 -17.84 -6.12
N ARG A 228 10.65 -17.17 -5.19
CA ARG A 228 10.50 -17.34 -3.74
C ARG A 228 9.08 -17.08 -3.24
N HIS A 229 8.67 -17.83 -2.21
CA HIS A 229 7.35 -17.74 -1.58
C HIS A 229 6.16 -17.81 -2.57
N SER A 230 6.30 -18.64 -3.61
CA SER A 230 5.23 -19.07 -4.51
C SER A 230 5.13 -20.59 -4.50
N SER A 231 3.98 -21.15 -4.90
CA SER A 231 3.77 -22.60 -4.96
C SER A 231 3.15 -23.02 -6.30
N THR A 232 3.52 -24.21 -6.77
CA THR A 232 2.87 -24.91 -7.90
C THR A 232 1.73 -25.83 -7.45
N ASP A 233 1.57 -26.06 -6.15
CA ASP A 233 0.51 -26.89 -5.59
C ASP A 233 -0.81 -26.08 -5.47
N PRO A 234 -1.88 -26.48 -6.16
CA PRO A 234 -3.19 -25.81 -6.08
C PRO A 234 -3.77 -25.71 -4.66
N SER A 235 -3.43 -26.62 -3.76
CA SER A 235 -3.92 -26.59 -2.38
C SER A 235 -3.23 -25.49 -1.53
N SER A 236 -2.07 -25.00 -1.97
CA SER A 236 -1.33 -23.97 -1.26
C SER A 236 -2.05 -22.63 -1.24
N ALA A 237 -1.96 -21.91 -0.12
CA ALA A 237 -2.40 -20.52 -0.01
C ALA A 237 -1.57 -19.57 -0.90
N PHE A 238 -0.40 -20.01 -1.38
CA PHE A 238 0.49 -19.26 -2.29
C PHE A 238 0.54 -19.86 -3.70
N PHE A 239 -0.47 -20.65 -4.07
CA PHE A 239 -0.55 -21.20 -5.42
C PHE A 239 -0.54 -20.08 -6.46
N ARG A 240 0.42 -20.09 -7.37
CA ARG A 240 0.71 -18.97 -8.27
C ARG A 240 -0.07 -18.96 -9.59
N GLY A 241 -0.90 -19.97 -9.81
CA GLY A 241 -1.52 -20.25 -11.11
C GLY A 241 -0.61 -21.07 -12.02
N ARG A 242 -1.14 -21.45 -13.19
CA ARG A 242 -0.41 -22.28 -14.18
C ARG A 242 0.58 -21.49 -15.02
N GLU A 243 0.33 -20.19 -15.18
CA GLU A 243 1.15 -19.24 -15.91
C GLU A 243 0.89 -17.83 -15.37
N PRO A 244 1.77 -16.85 -15.63
CA PRO A 244 1.48 -15.46 -15.33
C PRO A 244 0.16 -15.01 -15.98
N PHE A 245 -0.65 -14.26 -15.24
CA PHE A 245 -1.95 -13.78 -15.67
C PHE A 245 -2.92 -14.89 -16.07
N SER A 246 -2.79 -16.09 -15.48
CA SER A 246 -3.78 -17.17 -15.67
C SER A 246 -5.17 -16.81 -15.16
N GLU A 247 -5.26 -15.87 -14.23
CA GLU A 247 -6.53 -15.46 -13.63
C GLU A 247 -7.13 -14.25 -14.37
N PRO A 248 -8.46 -14.22 -14.59
CA PRO A 248 -9.09 -13.10 -15.27
C PRO A 248 -8.94 -11.78 -14.49
N GLU A 249 -8.85 -11.84 -13.16
CA GLU A 249 -8.71 -10.66 -12.31
C GLU A 249 -7.35 -9.97 -12.48
N SER A 250 -6.27 -10.74 -12.46
CA SER A 250 -4.91 -10.20 -12.68
C SER A 250 -4.74 -9.74 -14.13
N THR A 251 -5.40 -10.41 -15.08
CA THR A 251 -5.45 -9.98 -16.50
C THR A 251 -6.15 -8.64 -16.67
N ALA A 252 -7.29 -8.43 -16.02
CA ALA A 252 -8.03 -7.16 -16.07
C ALA A 252 -7.18 -5.99 -15.56
N MET A 253 -6.45 -6.20 -14.45
CA MET A 253 -5.53 -5.19 -13.93
C MET A 253 -4.38 -4.88 -14.91
N LYS A 254 -3.79 -5.93 -15.51
CA LYS A 254 -2.75 -5.79 -16.53
C LYS A 254 -3.22 -4.93 -17.71
N ASP A 255 -4.44 -5.19 -18.21
CA ASP A 255 -4.96 -4.50 -19.37
C ASP A 255 -5.18 -3.00 -19.10
N ILE A 256 -5.62 -2.61 -17.90
CA ILE A 256 -5.69 -1.20 -17.55
C ILE A 256 -4.31 -0.58 -17.35
N LEU A 257 -3.43 -1.24 -16.59
CA LEU A 257 -2.15 -0.66 -16.21
C LEU A 257 -1.11 -0.60 -17.35
N MET A 258 -1.23 -1.47 -18.35
CA MET A 258 -0.32 -1.48 -19.52
C MET A 258 -0.99 -1.13 -20.84
N ASN A 259 -2.22 -1.58 -21.09
CA ASN A 259 -2.81 -1.58 -22.44
C ASN A 259 -3.82 -0.43 -22.67
N SER A 260 -4.19 0.33 -21.63
CA SER A 260 -5.13 1.46 -21.74
C SER A 260 -4.54 2.70 -22.42
N GLY A 261 -3.22 2.76 -22.59
CA GLY A 261 -2.49 3.97 -23.00
C GLY A 261 -2.33 5.02 -21.90
N ILE A 262 -2.87 4.77 -20.69
CA ILE A 262 -2.71 5.65 -19.53
C ILE A 262 -1.31 5.45 -18.94
N LYS A 263 -0.54 6.53 -18.85
CA LYS A 263 0.79 6.51 -18.25
C LYS A 263 0.69 6.77 -16.74
N PHE A 264 0.35 5.75 -15.97
CA PHE A 264 0.25 5.84 -14.52
C PHE A 264 1.56 6.31 -13.86
N LYS A 265 1.44 7.26 -12.93
CA LYS A 265 2.56 7.79 -12.14
C LYS A 265 2.70 7.07 -10.81
N VAL A 266 1.59 6.69 -10.21
CA VAL A 266 1.54 6.06 -8.89
C VAL A 266 0.69 4.80 -8.94
N TYR A 267 1.19 3.76 -8.28
CA TYR A 267 0.50 2.50 -8.00
C TYR A 267 0.57 2.22 -6.50
N VAL A 268 -0.57 2.12 -5.85
CA VAL A 268 -0.68 1.68 -4.46
C VAL A 268 -1.61 0.47 -4.39
N THR A 269 -1.16 -0.60 -3.75
CA THR A 269 -2.00 -1.74 -3.42
C THR A 269 -2.16 -1.87 -1.91
N LEU A 270 -3.40 -1.89 -1.45
CA LEU A 270 -3.74 -1.98 -0.03
C LEU A 270 -4.00 -3.44 0.36
N HIS A 271 -3.29 -3.86 1.39
CA HIS A 271 -3.35 -5.18 1.98
C HIS A 271 -3.60 -5.10 3.49
N SER A 272 -3.87 -6.23 4.12
CA SER A 272 -3.69 -6.36 5.56
C SER A 272 -3.18 -7.75 5.93
N PHE A 273 -2.46 -7.93 7.03
CA PHE A 273 -2.09 -6.96 8.06
C PHE A 273 -0.58 -6.93 8.22
N GLY A 274 -0.07 -5.87 8.84
CA GLY A 274 1.35 -5.82 9.19
C GLY A 274 1.84 -4.48 9.70
N GLN A 275 1.11 -3.40 9.40
CA GLN A 275 1.57 -2.03 9.63
C GLN A 275 2.95 -1.84 8.99
N VAL A 276 3.03 -2.11 7.69
CA VAL A 276 4.24 -1.89 6.91
C VAL A 276 3.92 -1.24 5.58
N ILE A 277 4.88 -0.49 5.06
CA ILE A 277 4.87 0.07 3.72
C ILE A 277 6.05 -0.55 2.98
N VAL A 278 5.73 -1.30 1.94
CA VAL A 278 6.68 -2.05 1.14
C VAL A 278 6.78 -1.43 -0.24
N PHE A 279 7.97 -1.45 -0.82
CA PHE A 279 8.21 -1.07 -2.21
C PHE A 279 9.18 -2.08 -2.88
N PRO A 280 9.26 -2.08 -4.23
CA PRO A 280 10.04 -3.06 -4.97
C PRO A 280 11.55 -3.08 -4.63
N PHE A 281 12.25 -4.20 -4.79
CA PHE A 281 11.73 -5.50 -5.21
C PHE A 281 11.47 -6.44 -4.04
N GLY A 282 10.43 -7.28 -4.15
CA GLY A 282 10.17 -8.39 -3.24
C GLY A 282 10.73 -9.73 -3.73
N TYR A 283 10.81 -9.95 -5.05
CA TYR A 283 11.17 -11.26 -5.61
C TYR A 283 12.67 -11.59 -5.63
N ARG A 284 13.53 -10.56 -5.52
CA ARG A 284 15.00 -10.68 -5.59
C ARG A 284 15.69 -9.84 -4.53
N ASP A 285 17.00 -10.04 -4.40
CA ASP A 285 17.81 -9.43 -3.34
C ASP A 285 18.39 -8.07 -3.75
N GLU A 286 18.54 -7.83 -5.05
CA GLU A 286 19.00 -6.57 -5.61
C GLU A 286 17.95 -5.47 -5.46
N LEU A 287 18.38 -4.33 -4.92
CA LEU A 287 17.55 -3.14 -4.79
C LEU A 287 17.09 -2.66 -6.18
N CYS A 288 15.90 -2.06 -6.23
CA CYS A 288 15.47 -1.38 -7.44
C CYS A 288 16.33 -0.14 -7.70
N PRO A 289 16.50 0.30 -8.96
CA PRO A 289 17.29 1.50 -9.27
C PRO A 289 16.81 2.76 -8.55
N ASP A 290 15.50 2.86 -8.30
CA ASP A 290 14.89 4.02 -7.64
C ASP A 290 14.73 3.87 -6.12
N TYR A 291 15.50 2.98 -5.50
CA TYR A 291 15.39 2.63 -4.08
C TYR A 291 15.29 3.86 -3.16
N MET A 292 16.17 4.84 -3.33
CA MET A 292 16.22 6.01 -2.46
C MET A 292 14.95 6.86 -2.55
N ARG A 293 14.46 7.10 -3.77
CA ARG A 293 13.22 7.85 -4.03
C ARG A 293 12.02 7.14 -3.43
N LEU A 294 11.93 5.81 -3.63
CA LEU A 294 10.84 5.02 -3.08
C LEU A 294 10.88 4.99 -1.54
N LEU A 295 12.06 4.82 -0.94
CA LEU A 295 12.28 4.86 0.50
C LEU A 295 11.86 6.20 1.10
N GLN A 296 12.23 7.32 0.48
CA GLN A 296 11.85 8.66 0.93
C GLN A 296 10.33 8.87 0.90
N GLY A 297 9.66 8.47 -0.18
CA GLY A 297 8.21 8.53 -0.28
C GLY A 297 7.51 7.66 0.78
N ALA A 298 7.98 6.42 0.97
CA ALA A 298 7.44 5.54 2.01
C ALA A 298 7.70 6.06 3.43
N THR A 299 8.83 6.73 3.66
CA THR A 299 9.14 7.38 4.94
C THR A 299 8.22 8.58 5.19
N ALA A 300 7.93 9.38 4.17
CA ALA A 300 6.97 10.48 4.27
C ALA A 300 5.57 9.96 4.65
N MET A 301 5.12 8.89 4.00
CA MET A 301 3.88 8.18 4.32
C MET A 301 3.84 7.69 5.77
N SER A 302 4.87 6.96 6.22
CA SER A 302 4.93 6.44 7.60
C SER A 302 4.93 7.56 8.65
N LYS A 303 5.66 8.66 8.42
CA LYS A 303 5.64 9.84 9.29
C LYS A 303 4.26 10.48 9.37
N ALA A 304 3.51 10.52 8.27
CA ALA A 304 2.16 11.06 8.24
C ALA A 304 1.17 10.19 9.03
N ILE A 305 1.27 8.86 8.93
CA ILE A 305 0.50 7.92 9.75
C ILE A 305 0.79 8.16 11.24
N PHE A 306 2.08 8.19 11.63
CA PHE A 306 2.49 8.40 13.01
C PHE A 306 1.95 9.72 13.58
N ARG A 307 2.01 10.81 12.81
CA ARG A 307 1.45 12.11 13.22
C ARG A 307 -0.07 12.11 13.35
N SER A 308 -0.78 11.25 12.60
CA SER A 308 -2.25 11.19 12.62
C SER A 308 -2.78 10.40 13.83
N THR A 309 -2.20 9.24 14.13
CA THR A 309 -2.76 8.28 15.11
C THR A 309 -1.73 7.71 16.08
N GLY A 310 -0.45 8.04 15.94
CA GLY A 310 0.64 7.46 16.74
C GLY A 310 1.08 6.07 16.28
N ASN A 311 0.43 5.47 15.27
CA ASN A 311 0.83 4.16 14.76
C ASN A 311 2.15 4.21 14.00
N VAL A 312 2.98 3.20 14.23
CA VAL A 312 4.28 3.06 13.56
C VAL A 312 4.16 2.03 12.45
N TYR A 313 4.31 2.49 11.20
CA TYR A 313 4.40 1.61 10.04
C TYR A 313 5.86 1.46 9.64
N LYS A 314 6.38 0.22 9.62
CA LYS A 314 7.76 -0.02 9.17
C LYS A 314 7.85 0.22 7.66
N VAL A 315 9.02 0.65 7.18
CA VAL A 315 9.25 0.98 5.77
C VAL A 315 10.44 0.18 5.27
N GLY A 316 10.34 -0.42 4.08
CA GLY A 316 11.48 -1.05 3.42
C GLY A 316 11.07 -1.95 2.26
N ILE A 317 12.04 -2.66 1.69
CA ILE A 317 11.75 -3.73 0.72
C ILE A 317 11.16 -4.95 1.42
N SER A 318 10.38 -5.75 0.69
CA SER A 318 9.57 -6.83 1.26
C SER A 318 10.37 -7.80 2.15
N ARG A 319 11.60 -8.14 1.73
CA ARG A 319 12.48 -9.05 2.49
C ARG A 319 12.91 -8.49 3.85
N ASP A 320 13.12 -7.18 3.95
CA ASP A 320 13.74 -6.58 5.14
C ASP A 320 12.70 -6.26 6.23
N VAL A 321 11.45 -6.02 5.84
CA VAL A 321 10.35 -5.70 6.78
C VAL A 321 9.30 -6.81 6.89
N MET A 322 9.31 -7.78 5.98
CA MET A 322 8.40 -8.94 5.95
C MET A 322 9.13 -10.20 5.46
N TYR A 323 8.74 -10.72 4.29
CA TYR A 323 9.34 -11.85 3.57
C TYR A 323 9.40 -11.49 2.07
N GLY A 324 10.38 -12.04 1.34
CA GLY A 324 10.44 -11.81 -0.11
C GLY A 324 9.39 -12.62 -0.86
N ALA A 325 8.70 -12.05 -1.85
CA ALA A 325 7.64 -12.72 -2.60
C ALA A 325 7.79 -12.50 -4.11
N SER A 326 7.42 -13.51 -4.90
CA SER A 326 7.50 -13.48 -6.36
C SER A 326 6.12 -13.30 -7.02
N GLY A 327 6.10 -12.73 -8.22
CA GLY A 327 4.87 -12.54 -9.00
C GLY A 327 3.86 -11.61 -8.34
N THR A 328 4.35 -10.60 -7.59
CA THR A 328 3.51 -9.62 -6.91
C THR A 328 3.09 -8.49 -7.85
N SER A 329 1.93 -7.89 -7.59
CA SER A 329 1.42 -6.75 -8.35
C SER A 329 2.34 -5.53 -8.24
N THR A 330 2.94 -5.29 -7.07
CA THR A 330 3.84 -4.15 -6.83
C THR A 330 5.15 -4.27 -7.62
N ASP A 331 5.78 -5.45 -7.63
CA ASP A 331 7.02 -5.67 -8.39
C ASP A 331 6.76 -5.59 -9.89
N TRP A 332 5.63 -6.13 -10.35
CA TRP A 332 5.25 -6.07 -11.76
C TRP A 332 4.90 -4.66 -12.22
N SER A 333 4.16 -3.90 -11.42
CA SER A 333 3.77 -2.52 -11.74
C SER A 333 5.00 -1.63 -11.92
N TYR A 334 6.03 -1.82 -11.09
CA TYR A 334 7.30 -1.10 -11.23
C TYR A 334 8.15 -1.66 -12.38
N GLY A 335 8.38 -2.96 -12.40
CA GLY A 335 9.36 -3.60 -13.27
C GLY A 335 8.92 -3.70 -14.74
N ALA A 336 7.67 -4.08 -14.97
CA ALA A 336 7.10 -4.32 -16.28
C ALA A 336 6.23 -3.15 -16.76
N ALA A 337 5.30 -2.66 -15.92
CA ALA A 337 4.43 -1.53 -16.29
C ALA A 337 5.11 -0.15 -16.16
N LYS A 338 6.34 -0.10 -15.62
CA LYS A 338 7.17 1.10 -15.51
C LYS A 338 6.54 2.25 -14.72
N ILE A 339 5.68 1.94 -13.74
CA ILE A 339 5.05 2.95 -12.90
C ILE A 339 6.08 3.43 -11.86
N PRO A 340 6.46 4.73 -11.84
CA PRO A 340 7.60 5.19 -11.05
C PRO A 340 7.42 5.06 -9.53
N TYR A 341 6.20 5.25 -9.01
CA TYR A 341 5.91 5.20 -7.58
C TYR A 341 5.02 4.00 -7.27
N CYS A 342 5.63 2.88 -6.87
CA CYS A 342 4.92 1.64 -6.55
C CYS A 342 5.06 1.29 -5.07
N TYR A 343 3.93 1.15 -4.38
CA TYR A 343 3.89 0.80 -2.96
C TYR A 343 2.83 -0.26 -2.66
N LEU A 344 3.15 -1.14 -1.72
CA LEU A 344 2.21 -2.01 -1.03
C LEU A 344 2.08 -1.52 0.41
N ILE A 345 0.86 -1.39 0.92
CA ILE A 345 0.61 -0.98 2.30
C ILE A 345 -0.12 -2.10 3.02
N GLU A 346 0.54 -2.72 3.99
CA GLU A 346 -0.09 -3.64 4.94
C GLU A 346 -0.70 -2.84 6.09
N LEU A 347 -2.03 -2.80 6.14
CA LEU A 347 -2.82 -2.03 7.10
C LEU A 347 -2.83 -2.65 8.51
N ARG A 348 -3.68 -2.11 9.39
CA ARG A 348 -3.90 -2.65 10.73
C ARG A 348 -4.52 -4.07 10.69
N SER A 349 -4.41 -4.87 11.75
CA SER A 349 -3.59 -4.70 12.97
C SER A 349 -2.78 -5.97 13.23
N LYS A 350 -1.67 -5.86 13.99
CA LYS A 350 -0.90 -7.02 14.43
C LYS A 350 -1.63 -7.88 15.47
N GLU A 351 -2.57 -7.28 16.19
CA GLU A 351 -3.35 -7.93 17.24
C GLU A 351 -4.52 -8.72 16.67
N HIS A 352 -5.41 -8.05 15.92
CA HIS A 352 -6.64 -8.62 15.37
C HIS A 352 -6.45 -9.22 13.97
N LYS A 353 -5.27 -9.03 13.36
CA LYS A 353 -4.91 -9.61 12.07
C LYS A 353 -5.91 -9.25 10.99
N PHE A 354 -6.58 -10.24 10.40
CA PHE A 354 -7.58 -10.05 9.35
C PHE A 354 -8.96 -9.65 9.90
N GLU A 355 -9.21 -9.79 11.20
CA GLU A 355 -10.50 -9.56 11.87
C GLU A 355 -10.48 -8.26 12.69
N LEU A 356 -9.96 -7.20 12.10
CA LEU A 356 -9.92 -5.89 12.74
C LEU A 356 -11.33 -5.44 13.19
N PRO A 357 -11.52 -5.01 14.45
CA PRO A 357 -12.82 -4.55 14.94
C PRO A 357 -13.34 -3.37 14.12
N LYS A 358 -14.65 -3.32 13.92
CA LYS A 358 -15.30 -2.28 13.11
C LYS A 358 -15.09 -0.87 13.69
N GLU A 359 -14.87 -0.79 15.00
CA GLU A 359 -14.57 0.44 15.74
C GLU A 359 -13.23 1.06 15.31
N GLU A 360 -12.29 0.27 14.78
CA GLU A 360 -11.00 0.74 14.29
C GLU A 360 -11.01 1.17 12.81
N ILE A 361 -12.08 0.87 12.05
CA ILE A 361 -12.15 1.16 10.61
C ILE A 361 -11.87 2.64 10.34
N LYS A 362 -12.55 3.55 11.04
CA LYS A 362 -12.43 5.00 10.80
C LYS A 362 -11.04 5.54 11.12
N GLU A 363 -10.43 5.09 12.21
CA GLU A 363 -9.08 5.54 12.58
C GLU A 363 -8.03 5.00 11.60
N ASN A 364 -8.19 3.75 11.11
CA ASN A 364 -7.32 3.26 10.04
C ASN A 364 -7.55 4.02 8.74
N CYS A 365 -8.79 4.34 8.38
CA CYS A 365 -9.10 5.16 7.21
C CYS A 365 -8.46 6.55 7.30
N LYS A 366 -8.55 7.19 8.48
CA LYS A 366 -7.97 8.52 8.74
C LYS A 366 -6.44 8.51 8.60
N GLU A 367 -5.75 7.56 9.21
CA GLU A 367 -4.29 7.52 9.14
C GLU A 367 -3.79 7.23 7.72
N VAL A 368 -4.51 6.41 6.95
CA VAL A 368 -4.14 6.11 5.56
C VAL A 368 -4.51 7.25 4.61
N LEU A 369 -5.56 8.03 4.90
CA LEU A 369 -5.81 9.26 4.15
C LEU A 369 -4.62 10.25 4.28
N HIS A 370 -4.07 10.41 5.48
CA HIS A 370 -2.86 11.22 5.71
C HIS A 370 -1.63 10.62 5.03
N CYS A 371 -1.51 9.29 5.02
CA CYS A 371 -0.50 8.55 4.25
C CYS A 371 -0.55 8.92 2.76
N ILE A 372 -1.71 8.78 2.12
CA ILE A 372 -1.89 9.08 0.69
C ILE A 372 -1.65 10.57 0.39
N HIS A 373 -2.12 11.47 1.26
CA HIS A 373 -1.82 12.90 1.11
C HIS A 373 -0.32 13.17 1.09
N ALA A 374 0.43 12.61 2.05
CA ALA A 374 1.88 12.78 2.11
C ALA A 374 2.60 12.16 0.90
N LEU A 375 2.07 11.06 0.35
CA LEU A 375 2.60 10.48 -0.88
C LEU A 375 2.40 11.41 -2.07
N MET A 376 1.19 11.95 -2.27
CA MET A 376 0.92 12.85 -3.40
C MET A 376 1.76 14.13 -3.32
N ASP A 377 1.88 14.72 -2.13
CA ASP A 377 2.77 15.85 -1.88
C ASP A 377 4.23 15.53 -2.23
N PHE A 378 4.67 14.30 -1.95
CA PHE A 378 6.02 13.86 -2.28
C PHE A 378 6.20 13.67 -3.80
N VAL A 379 5.21 13.10 -4.49
CA VAL A 379 5.24 12.92 -5.95
C VAL A 379 5.31 14.27 -6.66
N ASP A 380 4.47 15.25 -6.28
CA ASP A 380 4.46 16.59 -6.87
C ASP A 380 5.80 17.32 -6.75
N LYS A 381 6.52 17.08 -5.65
CA LYS A 381 7.82 17.71 -5.38
C LYS A 381 9.00 16.99 -6.05
N ASN A 382 8.78 15.79 -6.58
CA ASN A 382 9.83 14.95 -7.15
C ASN A 382 9.40 14.38 -8.52
N PRO A 383 9.05 15.20 -9.52
CA PRO A 383 8.55 14.69 -10.79
C PRO A 383 9.54 13.74 -11.47
N VAL A 384 9.02 12.65 -12.04
CA VAL A 384 9.81 11.65 -12.80
C VAL A 384 9.28 11.57 -14.23
N ASP A 385 10.17 11.75 -15.21
CA ASP A 385 9.85 11.56 -16.62
C ASP A 385 9.77 10.07 -16.95
N ASN A 386 8.71 9.66 -17.65
CA ASN A 386 8.45 8.24 -17.96
C ASN A 386 9.43 7.65 -19.01
N GLU A 387 10.36 8.43 -19.53
CA GLU A 387 11.23 8.03 -20.66
C GLU A 387 12.56 7.37 -20.24
N ASN A 388 12.94 7.41 -18.95
CA ASN A 388 14.28 6.99 -18.50
C ASN A 388 14.37 5.71 -17.66
N THR A 389 13.31 4.93 -17.50
CA THR A 389 13.39 3.65 -16.76
C THR A 389 13.82 2.49 -17.67
N ASN A 390 15.07 2.56 -18.15
CA ASN A 390 15.79 1.46 -18.79
C ASN A 390 16.03 0.31 -17.78
N LEU A 391 15.00 -0.44 -17.41
CA LEU A 391 15.19 -1.79 -16.88
C LEU A 391 15.20 -2.72 -18.08
N SER A 392 16.32 -3.40 -18.31
CA SER A 392 16.46 -4.46 -19.29
C SER A 392 15.27 -5.42 -19.21
N PRO A 393 14.73 -5.90 -20.35
CA PRO A 393 13.67 -6.88 -20.33
C PRO A 393 14.13 -8.13 -19.57
N VAL A 394 13.36 -8.55 -18.58
CA VAL A 394 13.51 -9.88 -17.97
C VAL A 394 13.04 -10.89 -19.03
N PRO A 395 13.79 -11.97 -19.33
CA PRO A 395 13.38 -12.94 -20.34
C PRO A 395 12.00 -13.51 -20.01
N SER A 396 11.20 -13.69 -21.07
CA SER A 396 9.85 -14.27 -21.09
C SER A 396 9.72 -15.58 -20.33
#